data_AF-A0AAN6MY95-F1
#
_entry.id   AF-A0AAN6MY95-F1
#
_cell.length_a   1.000
_cell.length_b   1.000
_cell.length_c   1.000
_cell.angle_alpha   90.00
_cell.angle_beta   90.00
_cell.angle_gamma   90.00
#
_symmetry.space_group_name_H-M   'P 1'
#
loop_
_entity.id
_entity.type
_entity.pdbx_description
1 polymer ?
#
loop_
_entity_poly.entity_id
_entity_poly.type
_entity_poly.pdbx_seq_one_letter_code
_entity_poly.pdbx_strand_id
1 'polypeptide(L)'
;MRLLTLEKDGELSLTKDLHEDTPPYAIFSHTWGKDEEEVTFEEVMKCRGQDKAGVRKIRFCGEQAARDGLQYFWVDTCCIDKPNITEFTKAIISMYRWYQNWRRCYIYLSDVSTMEQASSGAWEAAFRKSRWFTRGWTLQEIIAPRSVEFFSSECQRLGDKNSLERQLHEITGIPVEALRGAPPTEFSIKERMTWGKSRRTKREEDQAYSLQGIFDICMPPWYGEGKERAFRRLLTEINNLSSNVAISSYQSKRTPPNQD
;
A
#
# COMPACT_ATOMS: atom_id res chain seq x y z
N MET A 1 -15.21 0.65 1.69
CA MET A 1 -14.25 1.21 0.72
C MET A 1 -14.97 1.43 -0.61
N ARG A 2 -14.59 2.46 -1.38
CA ARG A 2 -15.08 2.64 -2.77
C ARG A 2 -14.06 2.14 -3.77
N LEU A 3 -14.54 1.69 -4.93
CA LEU A 3 -13.73 1.27 -6.06
C LEU A 3 -14.01 2.16 -7.26
N LEU A 4 -13.04 2.27 -8.15
CA LEU A 4 -13.16 2.93 -9.44
C LEU A 4 -13.51 1.93 -10.53
N THR A 5 -14.25 2.42 -11.51
CA THR A 5 -14.48 1.78 -12.80
C THR A 5 -14.04 2.73 -13.91
N LEU A 6 -13.46 2.17 -14.97
CA LEU A 6 -13.13 2.90 -16.18
C LEU A 6 -14.20 2.56 -17.23
N GLU A 7 -15.01 3.54 -17.59
CA GLU A 7 -16.09 3.39 -18.54
C GLU A 7 -15.56 3.31 -19.99
N LYS A 8 -16.40 2.92 -20.95
CA LYS A 8 -16.00 2.73 -22.35
C LYS A 8 -15.55 4.01 -23.06
N ASP A 9 -16.05 5.15 -22.62
CA ASP A 9 -15.65 6.50 -23.05
C ASP A 9 -14.38 6.99 -22.32
N GLY A 10 -13.83 6.17 -21.42
CA GLY A 10 -12.69 6.48 -20.58
C GLY A 10 -13.02 7.36 -19.38
N GLU A 11 -14.30 7.61 -19.08
CA GLU A 11 -14.67 8.30 -17.85
C GLU A 11 -14.42 7.43 -16.62
N LEU A 12 -14.14 8.09 -15.49
CA LEU A 12 -13.92 7.45 -14.20
C LEU A 12 -15.17 7.58 -13.36
N SER A 13 -15.67 6.46 -12.86
CA SER A 13 -16.84 6.40 -11.96
C SER A 13 -16.48 5.69 -10.67
N LEU A 14 -17.16 6.03 -9.57
CA LEU A 14 -16.95 5.44 -8.25
C LEU A 14 -18.14 4.56 -7.87
N THR A 15 -17.88 3.43 -7.24
CA THR A 15 -18.93 2.63 -6.60
C THR A 15 -19.49 3.35 -5.37
N LYS A 16 -20.65 2.87 -4.89
CA LYS A 16 -21.07 3.13 -3.50
C LYS A 16 -20.01 2.64 -2.50
N ASP A 17 -20.11 3.09 -1.25
CA ASP A 17 -19.24 2.58 -0.19
C ASP A 17 -19.55 1.10 0.08
N LEU A 18 -18.56 0.24 -0.13
CA LEU A 18 -18.67 -1.21 0.03
C LEU A 18 -18.22 -1.60 1.43
N HIS A 19 -19.09 -2.30 2.17
CA HIS A 19 -18.84 -2.73 3.55
C HIS A 19 -18.62 -4.25 3.66
N GLU A 20 -19.36 -5.03 2.87
CA GLU A 20 -19.31 -6.49 2.77
C GLU A 20 -19.24 -6.87 1.27
N ASP A 21 -18.71 -8.06 0.96
CA ASP A 21 -18.60 -8.59 -0.41
C ASP A 21 -17.89 -7.67 -1.41
N THR A 22 -16.66 -7.27 -1.08
CA THR A 22 -15.84 -6.48 -2.01
C THR A 22 -15.52 -7.31 -3.26
N PRO A 23 -15.90 -6.86 -4.48
CA PRO A 23 -15.62 -7.61 -5.70
C PRO A 23 -14.10 -7.67 -5.94
N PRO A 24 -13.61 -8.62 -6.76
CA PRO A 24 -12.21 -8.65 -7.16
C PRO A 24 -11.76 -7.31 -7.77
N TYR A 25 -10.67 -6.73 -7.26
CA TYR A 25 -10.16 -5.44 -7.71
C TYR A 25 -8.63 -5.41 -7.85
N ALA A 26 -8.13 -4.51 -8.67
CA ALA A 26 -6.72 -4.14 -8.68
C ALA A 26 -6.44 -2.98 -7.70
N ILE A 27 -5.27 -2.93 -7.10
CA ILE A 27 -4.86 -1.81 -6.24
C ILE A 27 -3.68 -1.06 -6.87
N PHE A 28 -3.75 0.27 -6.83
CA PHE A 28 -2.75 1.15 -7.40
C PHE A 28 -1.89 1.77 -6.32
N SER A 29 -0.58 1.70 -6.52
CA SER A 29 0.41 2.33 -5.68
C SER A 29 1.27 3.27 -6.52
N HIS A 30 1.31 4.54 -6.15
CA HIS A 30 2.11 5.55 -6.83
C HIS A 30 2.62 6.60 -5.84
N THR A 31 3.67 7.32 -6.24
CA THR A 31 4.02 8.55 -5.53
C THR A 31 3.18 9.71 -6.04
N TRP A 32 2.55 10.43 -5.12
CA TRP A 32 1.83 11.65 -5.44
C TRP A 32 2.79 12.71 -6.01
N GLY A 33 2.33 13.41 -7.04
CA GLY A 33 2.93 14.65 -7.53
C GLY A 33 2.61 15.83 -6.61
N LYS A 34 2.48 17.02 -7.19
CA LYS A 34 1.96 18.17 -6.44
C LYS A 34 0.47 17.98 -6.16
N ASP A 35 -0.05 18.59 -5.09
CA ASP A 35 -1.44 18.40 -4.66
C ASP A 35 -2.42 18.85 -5.79
N GLU A 36 -2.04 19.81 -6.63
CA GLU A 36 -2.84 20.29 -7.78
C GLU A 36 -2.85 19.32 -8.97
N GLU A 37 -1.87 18.41 -9.05
CA GLU A 37 -1.72 17.44 -10.14
C GLU A 37 -2.50 16.14 -9.88
N GLU A 38 -2.86 15.87 -8.62
CA GLU A 38 -3.56 14.64 -8.24
C GLU A 38 -5.09 14.81 -8.33
N VAL A 39 -5.77 13.74 -8.73
CA VAL A 39 -7.24 13.71 -8.82
C VAL A 39 -7.82 13.30 -7.47
N THR A 40 -8.74 14.09 -6.96
CA THR A 40 -9.39 13.87 -5.66
C THR A 40 -10.73 13.15 -5.80
N PHE A 41 -11.24 12.62 -4.68
CA PHE A 41 -12.58 12.01 -4.61
C PHE A 41 -13.68 12.96 -5.11
N GLU A 42 -13.66 14.21 -4.65
CA GLU A 42 -14.66 15.22 -5.03
C GLU A 42 -14.63 15.53 -6.53
N GLU A 43 -13.44 15.55 -7.14
CA GLU A 43 -13.27 15.80 -8.57
C GLU A 43 -13.83 14.66 -9.41
N VAL A 44 -13.58 13.40 -9.03
CA VAL A 44 -14.19 12.25 -9.72
C VAL A 44 -15.71 12.30 -9.60
N MET A 45 -16.25 12.54 -8.40
CA MET A 45 -17.71 12.62 -8.18
C MET A 45 -18.39 13.74 -8.98
N LYS A 46 -17.66 14.82 -9.30
CA LYS A 46 -18.16 15.97 -10.07
C LYS A 46 -17.81 15.90 -11.56
N CYS A 47 -17.20 14.80 -12.03
CA CYS A 47 -16.64 14.65 -13.38
C CYS A 47 -15.68 15.80 -13.76
N ARG A 48 -14.82 16.21 -12.82
CA ARG A 48 -13.83 17.29 -12.98
C ARG A 48 -12.40 16.76 -12.88
N GLY A 49 -11.43 17.60 -13.21
CA GLY A 49 -10.00 17.31 -13.06
C GLY A 49 -9.46 16.32 -14.10
N GLN A 50 -10.18 16.09 -15.20
CA GLN A 50 -9.80 15.20 -16.31
C GLN A 50 -8.54 15.66 -17.06
N ASP A 51 -8.20 16.94 -16.93
CA ASP A 51 -7.03 17.61 -17.47
C ASP A 51 -5.77 17.50 -16.59
N LYS A 52 -5.92 17.02 -15.34
CA LYS A 52 -4.80 16.88 -14.41
C LYS A 52 -3.82 15.78 -14.84
N ALA A 53 -2.54 16.01 -14.54
CA ALA A 53 -1.47 15.04 -14.84
C ALA A 53 -1.69 13.68 -14.15
N GLY A 54 -2.30 13.66 -12.96
CA GLY A 54 -2.64 12.45 -12.21
C GLY A 54 -3.66 11.54 -12.90
N VAL A 55 -4.52 12.09 -13.75
CA VAL A 55 -5.53 11.30 -14.51
C VAL A 55 -4.86 10.25 -15.37
N ARG A 56 -3.72 10.57 -16.00
CA ARG A 56 -2.99 9.61 -16.83
C ARG A 56 -2.60 8.34 -16.07
N LYS A 57 -2.13 8.50 -14.83
CA LYS A 57 -1.75 7.37 -13.96
C LYS A 57 -2.96 6.52 -13.57
N ILE A 58 -4.09 7.17 -13.27
CA ILE A 58 -5.34 6.51 -12.88
C ILE A 58 -5.96 5.77 -14.08
N ARG A 59 -5.99 6.38 -15.27
CA ARG A 59 -6.44 5.74 -16.51
C ARG A 59 -5.57 4.53 -16.85
N PHE A 60 -4.25 4.67 -16.75
CA PHE A 60 -3.33 3.54 -16.89
C PHE A 60 -3.70 2.38 -15.96
N CYS A 61 -3.97 2.67 -14.67
CA CYS A 61 -4.38 1.64 -13.74
C CYS A 61 -5.69 0.94 -14.17
N GLY A 62 -6.68 1.70 -14.62
CA GLY A 62 -7.95 1.14 -15.11
C GLY A 62 -7.77 0.30 -16.37
N GLU A 63 -6.96 0.77 -17.33
CA GLU A 63 -6.63 0.03 -18.55
C GLU A 63 -5.87 -1.26 -18.25
N GLN A 64 -4.89 -1.21 -17.34
CA GLN A 64 -4.12 -2.39 -16.94
C GLN A 64 -4.98 -3.39 -16.16
N ALA A 65 -5.85 -2.90 -15.27
CA ALA A 65 -6.84 -3.74 -14.59
C ALA A 65 -7.75 -4.46 -15.60
N ALA A 66 -8.26 -3.74 -16.60
CA ALA A 66 -9.10 -4.31 -17.65
C ALA A 66 -8.36 -5.39 -18.47
N ARG A 67 -7.07 -5.19 -18.81
CA ARG A 67 -6.23 -6.21 -19.46
C ARG A 67 -6.08 -7.47 -18.63
N ASP A 68 -6.03 -7.33 -17.31
CA ASP A 68 -5.95 -8.45 -16.36
C ASP A 68 -7.34 -9.01 -15.98
N GLY A 69 -8.41 -8.59 -16.66
CA GLY A 69 -9.77 -9.09 -16.46
C GLY A 69 -10.46 -8.55 -15.20
N LEU A 70 -9.99 -7.43 -14.66
CA LEU A 70 -10.54 -6.77 -13.48
C LEU A 70 -11.32 -5.52 -13.88
N GLN A 71 -12.60 -5.50 -13.55
CA GLN A 71 -13.47 -4.34 -13.77
C GLN A 71 -13.16 -3.19 -12.79
N TYR A 72 -12.80 -3.54 -11.55
CA TYR A 72 -12.64 -2.59 -10.46
C TYR A 72 -11.18 -2.37 -10.12
N PHE A 73 -10.85 -1.14 -9.74
CA PHE A 73 -9.55 -0.81 -9.19
C PHE A 73 -9.63 0.23 -8.07
N TRP A 74 -8.58 0.36 -7.29
CA TRP A 74 -8.53 1.26 -6.14
C TRP A 74 -7.32 2.19 -6.19
N VAL A 75 -7.55 3.49 -5.98
CA VAL A 75 -6.51 4.52 -5.87
C VAL A 75 -6.81 5.39 -4.64
N ASP A 76 -5.83 5.54 -3.75
CA ASP A 76 -5.99 6.24 -2.47
C ASP A 76 -6.39 7.73 -2.61
N THR A 77 -5.99 8.40 -3.69
CA THR A 77 -6.28 9.83 -3.90
C THR A 77 -7.76 10.11 -4.17
N CYS A 78 -8.47 9.19 -4.80
CA CYS A 78 -9.85 9.41 -5.22
C CYS A 78 -10.86 8.34 -4.76
N CYS A 79 -10.43 7.21 -4.20
CA CYS A 79 -11.33 6.26 -3.55
C CYS A 79 -11.64 6.58 -2.09
N ILE A 80 -10.92 7.54 -1.49
CA ILE A 80 -11.10 7.97 -0.09
C ILE A 80 -11.59 9.42 -0.07
N ASP A 81 -12.71 9.65 0.59
CA ASP A 81 -13.18 10.99 0.96
C ASP A 81 -12.34 11.53 2.13
N LYS A 82 -11.16 12.08 1.80
CA LYS A 82 -10.17 12.58 2.78
C LYS A 82 -10.73 13.68 3.72
N PRO A 83 -11.58 14.62 3.26
CA PRO A 83 -12.26 15.57 4.15
C PRO A 83 -13.14 14.91 5.23
N ASN A 84 -13.71 13.73 4.95
CA ASN A 84 -14.48 12.98 5.92
C ASN A 84 -13.56 12.25 6.91
N ILE A 85 -13.34 12.84 8.08
CA ILE A 85 -12.43 12.32 9.12
C ILE A 85 -12.74 10.87 9.51
N THR A 86 -14.03 10.50 9.57
CA THR A 86 -14.43 9.12 9.92
C THR A 86 -13.98 8.14 8.85
N GLU A 87 -14.23 8.48 7.59
CA GLU A 87 -13.80 7.66 6.45
C GLU A 87 -12.28 7.60 6.34
N PHE A 88 -11.61 8.75 6.43
CA PHE A 88 -10.16 8.84 6.36
C PHE A 88 -9.48 8.02 7.46
N THR A 89 -9.98 8.10 8.70
CA THR A 89 -9.49 7.29 9.83
C THR A 89 -9.70 5.80 9.56
N LYS A 90 -10.88 5.41 9.10
CA LYS A 90 -11.20 4.02 8.71
C LYS A 90 -10.28 3.53 7.60
N ALA A 91 -9.97 4.38 6.62
CA ALA A 91 -9.08 4.05 5.52
C ALA A 91 -7.66 3.78 6.01
N ILE A 92 -7.13 4.67 6.86
CA ILE A 92 -5.79 4.52 7.44
C ILE A 92 -5.65 3.17 8.17
N ILE A 93 -6.60 2.82 9.05
CA ILE A 93 -6.54 1.55 9.80
C ILE A 93 -6.82 0.31 8.95
N SER A 94 -7.47 0.46 7.80
CA SER A 94 -7.83 -0.66 6.92
C SER A 94 -6.84 -0.88 5.78
N MET A 95 -5.94 0.06 5.52
CA MET A 95 -5.14 0.10 4.29
C MET A 95 -4.31 -1.17 4.08
N TYR A 96 -3.65 -1.69 5.13
CA TYR A 96 -2.90 -2.94 5.04
C TYR A 96 -3.78 -4.10 4.53
N ARG A 97 -5.00 -4.22 5.08
CA ARG A 97 -5.95 -5.28 4.70
C ARG A 97 -6.44 -5.09 3.26
N TRP A 98 -6.66 -3.85 2.82
CA TRP A 98 -7.00 -3.57 1.41
C TRP A 98 -5.84 -3.94 0.48
N TYR A 99 -4.59 -3.70 0.88
CA TYR A 99 -3.40 -4.18 0.21
C TYR A 99 -3.11 -5.68 0.43
N GLN A 100 -3.90 -6.40 1.21
CA GLN A 100 -3.78 -7.85 1.35
C GLN A 100 -4.84 -8.58 0.50
N ASN A 101 -6.00 -7.97 0.31
CA ASN A 101 -7.20 -8.59 -0.28
C ASN A 101 -7.46 -8.24 -1.77
N TRP A 102 -6.45 -7.78 -2.51
CA TRP A 102 -6.57 -7.40 -3.93
C TRP A 102 -6.21 -8.57 -4.89
N ARG A 103 -6.50 -8.43 -6.20
CA ARG A 103 -6.15 -9.41 -7.27
C ARG A 103 -4.96 -9.09 -8.16
N ARG A 104 -4.76 -7.82 -8.56
CA ARG A 104 -3.47 -7.25 -9.05
C ARG A 104 -3.01 -5.99 -8.28
N CYS A 105 -1.72 -5.84 -7.99
CA CYS A 105 -1.15 -4.65 -7.37
C CYS A 105 -0.17 -4.01 -8.35
N TYR A 106 -0.49 -2.82 -8.83
CA TYR A 106 0.33 -2.11 -9.80
C TYR A 106 1.07 -0.97 -9.11
N ILE A 107 2.40 -1.03 -9.13
CA ILE A 107 3.27 0.05 -8.68
C ILE A 107 3.69 0.87 -9.89
N TYR A 108 3.30 2.13 -9.92
CA TYR A 108 3.66 3.07 -10.97
C TYR A 108 4.78 4.01 -10.51
N LEU A 109 5.91 3.95 -11.20
CA LEU A 109 7.11 4.72 -10.89
C LEU A 109 7.25 5.89 -11.86
N SER A 110 6.69 7.03 -11.48
CA SER A 110 6.72 8.26 -12.30
C SER A 110 8.11 8.84 -12.57
N ASP A 111 9.13 8.37 -11.84
CA ASP A 111 10.52 8.83 -11.91
C ASP A 111 11.47 7.78 -12.49
N VAL A 112 10.93 6.76 -13.16
CA VAL A 112 11.70 5.70 -13.82
C VAL A 112 11.27 5.65 -15.28
N SER A 113 12.14 6.09 -16.19
CA SER A 113 11.91 6.03 -17.64
C SER A 113 12.66 4.87 -18.28
N THR A 114 12.03 4.20 -19.25
CA THR A 114 12.68 3.21 -20.11
C THR A 114 13.20 3.78 -21.43
N MET A 115 12.89 5.05 -21.75
CA MET A 115 13.22 5.67 -23.03
C MET A 115 14.53 6.48 -23.01
N GLU A 116 14.99 6.91 -21.85
CA GLU A 116 16.07 7.90 -21.73
C GLU A 116 17.50 7.34 -21.95
N GLN A 117 17.70 6.03 -22.09
CA GLN A 117 19.04 5.45 -22.25
C GLN A 117 19.06 4.17 -23.10
N ALA A 118 19.84 4.19 -24.19
CA ALA A 118 19.92 3.19 -25.26
C ALA A 118 20.58 1.84 -24.89
N SER A 119 20.83 1.53 -23.62
CA SER A 119 21.45 0.27 -23.19
C SER A 119 20.56 -0.52 -22.23
N SER A 120 20.55 -1.84 -22.43
CA SER A 120 19.89 -2.81 -21.56
C SER A 120 20.41 -2.68 -20.11
N GLY A 121 19.56 -2.24 -19.19
CA GLY A 121 19.89 -2.07 -17.76
C GLY A 121 19.87 -0.62 -17.26
N ALA A 122 19.66 0.37 -18.13
CA ALA A 122 19.72 1.77 -17.73
C ALA A 122 18.56 2.22 -16.79
N TRP A 123 17.36 1.67 -16.98
CA TRP A 123 16.22 1.94 -16.10
C TRP A 123 16.46 1.43 -14.66
N GLU A 124 17.33 0.42 -14.46
CA GLU A 124 17.60 -0.15 -13.12
C GLU A 124 18.23 0.90 -12.19
N ALA A 125 19.09 1.77 -12.73
CA ALA A 125 19.70 2.85 -11.96
C ALA A 125 18.66 3.87 -11.47
N ALA A 126 17.66 4.19 -12.31
CA ALA A 126 16.55 5.06 -11.95
C ALA A 126 15.60 4.35 -10.96
N PHE A 127 15.30 3.07 -11.19
CA PHE A 127 14.51 2.23 -10.31
C PHE A 127 15.06 2.23 -8.88
N ARG A 128 16.37 1.97 -8.72
CA ARG A 128 17.05 1.97 -7.41
C ARG A 128 16.97 3.32 -6.69
N LYS A 129 16.82 4.41 -7.43
CA LYS A 129 16.71 5.78 -6.90
C LYS A 129 15.27 6.28 -6.79
N SER A 130 14.29 5.47 -7.16
CA SER A 130 12.90 5.92 -7.19
C SER A 130 12.45 6.36 -5.80
N ARG A 131 11.78 7.51 -5.77
CA ARG A 131 11.20 8.08 -4.54
C ARG A 131 10.21 7.11 -3.89
N TRP A 132 9.60 6.21 -4.66
CA TRP A 132 8.64 5.23 -4.19
C TRP A 132 9.18 4.40 -3.01
N PHE A 133 10.44 3.97 -3.07
CA PHE A 133 11.09 3.18 -2.02
C PHE A 133 11.34 3.96 -0.72
N THR A 134 11.28 5.29 -0.78
CA THR A 134 11.52 6.17 0.36
C THR A 134 10.23 6.69 1.00
N ARG A 135 9.05 6.34 0.49
CA ARG A 135 7.77 6.76 1.08
C ARG A 135 7.38 5.82 2.22
N GLY A 136 6.85 6.35 3.32
CA GLY A 136 6.47 5.55 4.50
C GLY A 136 5.39 4.51 4.17
N TRP A 137 4.26 4.97 3.66
CA TRP A 137 3.09 4.13 3.38
C TRP A 137 3.34 3.03 2.35
N THR A 138 4.24 3.25 1.38
CA THR A 138 4.60 2.25 0.35
C THR A 138 5.26 0.99 0.93
N LEU A 139 5.66 0.99 2.22
CA LEU A 139 6.08 -0.23 2.91
C LEU A 139 4.97 -1.28 2.97
N GLN A 140 3.76 -0.86 3.36
CA GLN A 140 2.62 -1.77 3.41
C GLN A 140 2.24 -2.25 2.00
N GLU A 141 2.43 -1.38 1.01
CA GLU A 141 2.08 -1.57 -0.40
C GLU A 141 3.05 -2.53 -1.13
N ILE A 142 4.21 -2.85 -0.55
CA ILE A 142 5.05 -3.96 -1.03
C ILE A 142 4.94 -5.20 -0.17
N ILE A 143 4.71 -5.07 1.14
CA ILE A 143 4.68 -6.24 2.04
C ILE A 143 3.35 -6.98 1.98
N ALA A 144 2.22 -6.28 2.15
CA ALA A 144 0.91 -6.94 2.23
C ALA A 144 0.51 -7.65 0.92
N PRO A 145 0.81 -7.07 -0.27
CA PRO A 145 0.55 -7.72 -1.55
C PRO A 145 1.36 -8.99 -1.81
N ARG A 146 0.67 -10.09 -2.20
CA ARG A 146 1.29 -11.33 -2.73
C ARG A 146 1.88 -11.21 -4.16
N SER A 147 1.32 -10.39 -5.03
CA SER A 147 1.71 -10.26 -6.45
C SER A 147 1.77 -8.79 -6.87
N VAL A 148 2.97 -8.26 -7.02
CA VAL A 148 3.19 -6.85 -7.34
C VAL A 148 3.86 -6.75 -8.70
N GLU A 149 3.38 -5.86 -9.54
CA GLU A 149 3.97 -5.53 -10.84
C GLU A 149 4.40 -4.06 -10.89
N PHE A 150 5.60 -3.82 -11.39
CA PHE A 150 6.22 -2.50 -11.45
C PHE A 150 6.15 -1.94 -12.87
N PHE A 151 5.77 -0.68 -12.99
CA PHE A 151 5.60 0.02 -14.27
C PHE A 151 6.38 1.35 -14.29
N SER A 152 6.93 1.69 -15.45
CA SER A 152 7.65 2.93 -15.72
C SER A 152 6.72 4.12 -15.92
N SER A 153 7.28 5.32 -16.07
CA SER A 153 6.54 6.54 -16.48
C SER A 153 5.87 6.43 -17.85
N GLU A 154 6.32 5.52 -18.70
CA GLU A 154 5.77 5.23 -20.03
C GLU A 154 4.80 4.05 -20.02
N CYS A 155 4.34 3.63 -18.83
CA CYS A 155 3.44 2.49 -18.65
C CYS A 155 4.03 1.16 -19.13
N GLN A 156 5.36 1.05 -19.19
CA GLN A 156 6.06 -0.18 -19.57
C GLN A 156 6.31 -1.04 -18.32
N ARG A 157 6.06 -2.34 -18.43
CA ARG A 157 6.30 -3.29 -17.34
C ARG A 157 7.80 -3.47 -17.13
N LEU A 158 8.27 -3.18 -15.92
CA LEU A 158 9.66 -3.31 -15.50
C LEU A 158 9.96 -4.70 -14.93
N GLY A 159 8.96 -5.33 -14.30
CA GLY A 159 9.07 -6.64 -13.67
C GLY A 159 8.02 -6.83 -12.59
N ASP A 160 8.12 -7.94 -11.87
CA ASP A 160 7.32 -8.24 -10.69
C ASP A 160 8.19 -8.45 -9.45
N LYS A 161 7.51 -8.65 -8.32
CA LYS A 161 8.13 -8.89 -7.01
C LYS A 161 9.15 -10.02 -7.01
N ASN A 162 8.92 -11.08 -7.80
CA ASN A 162 9.82 -12.24 -7.87
C ASN A 162 11.00 -11.95 -8.78
N SER A 163 10.76 -11.38 -9.97
CA SER A 163 11.84 -11.06 -10.92
C SER A 163 12.79 -9.97 -10.40
N LEU A 164 12.32 -9.13 -9.47
CA LEU A 164 13.08 -8.01 -8.90
C LEU A 164 13.46 -8.22 -7.43
N GLU A 165 13.28 -9.43 -6.87
CA GLU A 165 13.43 -9.67 -5.42
C GLU A 165 14.80 -9.27 -4.87
N ARG A 166 15.87 -9.48 -5.64
CA ARG A 166 17.23 -9.09 -5.26
C ARG A 166 17.37 -7.57 -5.17
N GLN A 167 16.93 -6.85 -6.22
CA GLN A 167 16.94 -5.40 -6.25
C GLN A 167 16.10 -4.82 -5.10
N LEU A 168 14.91 -5.38 -4.88
CA LEU A 168 14.01 -4.97 -3.80
C LEU A 168 14.63 -5.17 -2.42
N HIS A 169 15.26 -6.32 -2.18
CA HIS A 169 15.98 -6.59 -0.93
C HIS A 169 17.11 -5.58 -0.72
N GLU A 170 17.95 -5.35 -1.73
CA GLU A 170 19.08 -4.41 -1.66
C GLU A 170 18.64 -2.96 -1.40
N ILE A 171 17.54 -2.51 -2.02
CA ILE A 171 17.03 -1.14 -1.86
C ILE A 171 16.37 -0.94 -0.50
N THR A 172 15.56 -1.91 -0.07
CA THR A 172 14.65 -1.73 1.07
C THR A 172 15.15 -2.33 2.38
N GLY A 173 16.10 -3.26 2.32
CA GLY A 173 16.53 -4.07 3.47
C GLY A 173 15.49 -5.09 3.94
N ILE A 174 14.40 -5.29 3.19
CA ILE A 174 13.36 -6.28 3.52
C ILE A 174 13.85 -7.67 3.09
N PRO A 175 13.81 -8.69 3.97
CA PRO A 175 14.17 -10.06 3.62
C PRO A 175 13.38 -10.60 2.42
N VAL A 176 14.04 -11.41 1.58
CA VAL A 176 13.41 -11.98 0.38
C VAL A 176 12.20 -12.85 0.75
N GLU A 177 12.25 -13.52 1.90
CA GLU A 177 11.16 -14.31 2.46
C GLU A 177 9.90 -13.46 2.70
N ALA A 178 10.06 -12.27 3.29
CA ALA A 178 8.96 -11.32 3.49
C ALA A 178 8.42 -10.81 2.13
N LEU A 179 9.31 -10.55 1.16
CA LEU A 179 8.91 -10.19 -0.20
C LEU A 179 8.13 -11.32 -0.89
N ARG A 180 8.48 -12.58 -0.66
CA ARG A 180 7.74 -13.74 -1.19
C ARG A 180 6.43 -14.03 -0.46
N GLY A 181 6.11 -13.27 0.58
CA GLY A 181 4.84 -13.35 1.30
C GLY A 181 4.88 -14.11 2.61
N ALA A 182 6.07 -14.36 3.18
CA ALA A 182 6.17 -14.81 4.56
C ALA A 182 5.47 -13.79 5.49
N PRO A 183 4.60 -14.25 6.40
CA PRO A 183 3.92 -13.38 7.36
C PRO A 183 4.93 -12.49 8.12
N PRO A 184 4.68 -11.17 8.27
CA PRO A 184 5.57 -10.30 9.04
C PRO A 184 5.81 -10.77 10.48
N THR A 185 4.88 -11.52 11.07
CA THR A 185 4.99 -12.09 12.41
C THR A 185 6.13 -13.10 12.57
N GLU A 186 6.64 -13.68 11.48
CA GLU A 186 7.81 -14.57 11.50
C GLU A 186 9.13 -13.82 11.72
N PHE A 187 9.12 -12.48 11.55
CA PHE A 187 10.28 -11.63 11.71
C PHE A 187 10.27 -10.91 13.07
N SER A 188 11.46 -10.74 13.65
CA SER A 188 11.60 -10.08 14.94
C SER A 188 11.07 -8.64 14.89
N ILE A 189 10.62 -8.13 16.05
CA ILE A 189 10.15 -6.74 16.16
C ILE A 189 11.23 -5.76 15.66
N LYS A 190 12.48 -5.99 16.06
CA LYS A 190 13.62 -5.15 15.67
C LYS A 190 13.79 -5.11 14.16
N GLU A 191 13.66 -6.25 13.49
CA GLU A 191 13.84 -6.36 12.05
C GLU A 191 12.71 -5.66 11.29
N ARG A 192 11.46 -5.90 11.68
CA ARG A 192 10.30 -5.18 11.13
C ARG A 192 10.40 -3.66 11.29
N MET A 193 10.90 -3.18 12.43
CA MET A 193 11.14 -1.75 12.66
C MET A 193 12.18 -1.19 11.68
N THR A 194 13.19 -1.98 11.28
CA THR A 194 14.20 -1.51 10.31
C THR A 194 13.65 -1.29 8.90
N TRP A 195 12.59 -2.00 8.50
CA TRP A 195 11.97 -1.84 7.17
C TRP A 195 11.40 -0.44 6.92
N GLY A 196 11.06 0.28 8.00
CA GLY A 196 10.58 1.67 7.94
C GLY A 196 11.68 2.73 8.01
N LYS A 197 12.91 2.38 8.39
CA LYS A 197 13.93 3.34 8.86
C LYS A 197 14.39 4.33 7.78
N SER A 198 14.50 3.90 6.53
CA SER A 198 14.92 4.74 5.40
C SER A 198 13.77 5.54 4.78
N ARG A 199 12.54 5.35 5.28
CA ARG A 199 11.33 5.93 4.69
C ARG A 199 10.94 7.25 5.36
N ARG A 200 10.27 8.11 4.59
CA ARG A 200 9.85 9.46 4.94
C ARG A 200 8.37 9.65 4.66
N THR A 201 7.75 10.54 5.44
CA THR A 201 6.31 10.82 5.38
C THR A 201 6.07 12.33 5.36
N LYS A 202 4.92 12.75 4.79
CA LYS A 202 4.51 14.17 4.76
C LYS A 202 4.14 14.66 6.15
N ARG A 203 3.41 13.84 6.91
CA ARG A 203 3.10 14.05 8.33
C ARG A 203 4.05 13.23 9.17
N GLU A 204 4.59 13.80 10.23
CA GLU A 204 5.64 13.14 11.01
C GLU A 204 5.14 11.89 11.74
N GLU A 205 3.86 11.88 12.15
CA GLU A 205 3.23 10.78 12.88
C GLU A 205 3.00 9.55 11.98
N ASP A 206 2.90 9.75 10.67
CA ASP A 206 2.79 8.66 9.70
C ASP A 206 4.03 7.75 9.71
N GLN A 207 5.18 8.20 10.23
CA GLN A 207 6.32 7.30 10.45
C GLN A 207 5.97 6.13 11.37
N ALA A 208 5.06 6.33 12.32
CA ALA A 208 4.52 5.28 13.17
C ALA A 208 3.29 4.61 12.53
N TYR A 209 2.33 5.38 12.01
CA TYR A 209 1.09 4.81 11.45
C TYR A 209 1.33 3.92 10.22
N SER A 210 2.32 4.24 9.40
CA SER A 210 2.70 3.39 8.26
C SER A 210 3.29 2.03 8.64
N LEU A 211 3.62 1.81 9.91
CA LEU A 211 4.09 0.51 10.42
C LEU A 211 2.95 -0.37 10.97
N GLN A 212 1.76 0.18 11.24
CA GLN A 212 0.73 -0.53 12.01
C GLN A 212 0.36 -1.89 11.40
N GLY A 213 0.20 -1.97 10.07
CA GLY A 213 -0.14 -3.21 9.38
C GLY A 213 0.98 -4.25 9.39
N ILE A 214 2.24 -3.83 9.47
CA ILE A 214 3.41 -4.71 9.59
C ILE A 214 3.44 -5.39 10.97
N PHE A 215 2.84 -4.76 11.97
CA PHE A 215 2.74 -5.26 13.34
C PHE A 215 1.38 -5.87 13.70
N ASP A 216 0.44 -5.94 12.73
CA ASP A 216 -0.95 -6.36 12.96
C ASP A 216 -1.65 -5.55 14.08
N ILE A 217 -1.43 -4.23 14.04
CA ILE A 217 -1.99 -3.26 15.00
C ILE A 217 -3.02 -2.39 14.29
N CYS A 218 -4.12 -2.12 15.00
CA CYS A 218 -5.10 -1.12 14.61
C CYS A 218 -4.93 0.12 15.48
N MET A 219 -4.35 1.18 14.93
CA MET A 219 -4.10 2.42 15.66
C MET A 219 -4.68 3.62 14.89
N PRO A 220 -5.84 4.15 15.32
CA PRO A 220 -6.40 5.36 14.72
C PRO A 220 -5.41 6.54 14.79
N PRO A 221 -5.21 7.28 13.67
CA PRO A 221 -4.29 8.40 13.65
C PRO A 221 -4.82 9.58 14.46
N TRP A 222 -3.95 10.15 15.29
CA TRP A 222 -4.15 11.40 16.02
C TRP A 222 -3.15 12.43 15.52
N TYR A 223 -3.45 13.06 14.39
CA TYR A 223 -2.58 14.10 13.83
C TYR A 223 -2.53 15.33 14.76
N GLY A 224 -1.32 15.85 14.98
CA GLY A 224 -1.02 16.87 15.97
C GLY A 224 -0.49 16.31 17.30
N GLU A 225 -0.43 14.99 17.48
CA GLU A 225 0.11 14.40 18.70
C GLU A 225 1.64 14.37 18.75
N GLY A 226 2.30 14.58 17.60
CA GLY A 226 3.75 14.53 17.43
C GLY A 226 4.29 13.12 17.21
N LYS A 227 5.38 13.02 16.44
CA LYS A 227 6.00 11.75 16.04
C LYS A 227 6.37 10.88 17.23
N GLU A 228 7.00 11.44 18.27
CA GLU A 228 7.48 10.71 19.43
C GLU A 228 6.34 10.04 20.19
N ARG A 229 5.18 10.71 20.27
CA ARG A 229 4.00 10.17 20.94
C ARG A 229 3.33 9.09 20.09
N ALA A 230 3.24 9.27 18.77
CA ALA A 230 2.74 8.26 17.85
C ALA A 230 3.59 6.96 17.93
N PHE A 231 4.92 7.08 17.98
CA PHE A 231 5.80 5.91 18.19
C PHE A 231 5.64 5.28 19.56
N ARG A 232 5.44 6.07 20.62
CA ARG A 232 5.17 5.52 21.95
C ARG A 232 3.90 4.67 21.94
N ARG A 233 2.83 5.13 21.30
CA ARG A 233 1.58 4.36 21.14
C ARG A 233 1.83 3.07 20.35
N LEU A 234 2.52 3.16 19.22
CA LEU A 234 2.90 1.98 18.41
C LEU A 234 3.62 0.92 19.27
N LEU A 235 4.66 1.33 20.01
CA LEU A 235 5.44 0.42 20.84
C LEU A 235 4.62 -0.19 21.99
N THR A 236 3.72 0.59 22.59
CA THR A 236 2.78 0.07 23.60
C THR A 236 1.90 -1.03 23.02
N GLU A 237 1.31 -0.82 21.84
CA GLU A 237 0.47 -1.82 21.18
C GLU A 237 1.26 -3.09 20.79
N ILE A 238 2.50 -2.93 20.30
CA ILE A 238 3.39 -4.07 20.00
C ILE A 238 3.65 -4.92 21.26
N ASN A 239 3.90 -4.27 22.40
CA ASN A 239 4.16 -4.95 23.67
C ASN A 239 2.90 -5.65 24.22
N ASN A 240 1.73 -5.04 24.04
CA ASN A 240 0.45 -5.62 24.44
C ASN A 240 0.16 -6.92 23.67
N LEU A 241 0.38 -6.93 22.35
CA LEU A 241 0.23 -8.12 21.52
C LEU A 241 1.19 -9.24 21.96
N SER A 242 2.45 -8.89 22.22
CA SER A 242 3.45 -9.85 22.69
C SER A 242 3.07 -10.48 24.05
N SER A 243 2.46 -9.69 24.92
CA SER A 243 1.96 -10.17 26.23
C SER A 243 0.71 -11.04 26.09
N ASN A 244 -0.18 -10.75 25.15
CA ASN A 244 -1.41 -11.52 24.92
C ASN A 244 -1.15 -12.88 24.22
N VAL A 245 -0.13 -12.99 23.37
CA VAL A 245 0.31 -14.28 22.80
C VAL A 245 0.74 -15.24 23.92
N ALA A 246 1.36 -14.74 24.99
CA ALA A 246 1.70 -15.55 26.17
C ALA A 246 0.46 -16.09 26.90
N ILE A 247 -0.66 -15.34 26.92
CA ILE A 247 -1.92 -15.73 27.56
C ILE A 247 -2.63 -16.83 26.74
N SER A 248 -2.64 -16.73 25.41
CA SER A 248 -3.24 -17.74 24.52
C SER A 248 -2.56 -19.12 24.63
N SER A 249 -1.23 -19.13 24.79
CA SER A 249 -0.47 -20.37 25.01
C SER A 249 -0.81 -21.11 26.32
N TYR A 250 -1.42 -20.42 27.29
CA TYR A 250 -1.88 -20.99 28.56
C TYR A 250 -3.27 -21.64 28.46
N GLN A 251 -4.12 -21.17 27.54
CA GLN A 251 -5.49 -21.70 27.38
C GLN A 251 -5.55 -22.94 26.50
N SER A 252 -4.58 -23.14 25.60
CA SER A 252 -4.52 -24.36 24.76
C SER A 252 -4.10 -25.63 25.51
N LYS A 253 -3.65 -25.53 26.78
CA LYS A 253 -3.28 -26.69 27.63
C LYS A 253 -4.42 -27.21 28.52
N ARG A 254 -5.65 -26.72 28.36
CA ARG A 254 -6.81 -27.08 29.22
C ARG A 254 -7.92 -27.85 28.51
N THR A 255 -7.63 -28.54 27.41
CA THR A 255 -8.54 -29.57 26.90
C THR A 255 -8.20 -30.89 27.60
N PRO A 256 -9.06 -31.44 28.50
CA PRO A 256 -8.83 -32.78 29.01
C PRO A 256 -9.02 -33.79 27.87
N PRO A 257 -8.31 -34.93 27.89
CA PRO A 257 -8.64 -36.02 26.98
C PRO A 257 -10.07 -36.51 27.29
N ASN A 258 -10.93 -36.55 26.28
CA ASN A 258 -12.18 -37.28 26.34
C ASN A 258 -11.86 -38.72 26.78
N GLN A 259 -12.47 -39.17 27.86
CA GLN A 259 -12.55 -40.59 28.20
C GLN A 259 -13.84 -41.13 27.59
N ASP A 260 -13.66 -42.14 26.74
CA ASP A 260 -14.72 -43.04 26.25
C ASP A 260 -15.41 -43.80 27.39
#